data_AF-X1QYU7-F1
#
_entry.id   AF-X1QYU7-F1
#
_cell.length_a   1.000
_cell.length_b   1.000
_cell.length_c   1.000
_cell.angle_alpha   90.00
_cell.angle_beta   90.00
_cell.angle_gamma   90.00
#
_symmetry.space_group_name_H-M   'P 1'
#
loop_
_entity.id
_entity.type
_entity.pdbx_description
1 polymer ?
#
loop_
_entity_poly.entity_id
_entity_poly.type
_entity_poly.pdbx_seq_one_letter_code
_entity_poly.pdbx_strand_id
1 'polypeptide(L)'
;IDDVLKNSITKKEIETVVNLTSKTLFIWEGVTQYISKEANDSTLKYVAQGAPGSKIVFSYILKSFIDGKNIHDGIKLMYKHMCKKNNPLWIYGLDPTDIGDYLSKYSLSLIEDIGSEEVQERYMKLVNLDLKVFEIERIALAGVKR
;
A
#
# COMPACT_ATOMS: atom_id res chain seq x y z
N ILE A 1 4.33 21.04 -5.80
CA ILE A 1 3.46 19.86 -6.00
C ILE A 1 2.01 20.34 -5.84
N ASP A 2 1.66 21.49 -6.42
CA ASP A 2 1.39 21.82 -7.82
C ASP A 2 0.00 21.37 -8.25
N ASP A 3 -0.84 22.40 -8.47
CA ASP A 3 -2.23 22.39 -8.94
C ASP A 3 -2.46 21.62 -10.26
N VAL A 4 -1.40 21.10 -10.89
CA VAL A 4 -1.45 20.29 -12.11
C VAL A 4 -2.19 18.97 -11.88
N LEU A 5 -2.24 18.44 -10.66
CA LEU A 5 -3.04 17.24 -10.35
C LEU A 5 -4.52 17.54 -10.05
N LYS A 6 -4.93 18.81 -9.89
CA LYS A 6 -6.30 19.12 -9.46
C LYS A 6 -7.31 19.35 -10.59
N ASN A 7 -6.88 19.68 -11.81
CA ASN A 7 -7.83 20.21 -12.82
C ASN A 7 -7.72 19.70 -14.26
N SER A 8 -7.06 18.57 -14.54
CA SER A 8 -6.98 18.09 -15.92
C SER A 8 -6.81 16.58 -16.09
N ILE A 9 -7.63 15.80 -15.39
CA ILE A 9 -8.11 14.54 -15.97
C ILE A 9 -9.55 14.78 -16.37
N THR A 10 -9.74 15.48 -17.49
CA THR A 10 -10.94 15.30 -18.31
C THR A 10 -11.11 13.80 -18.47
N LYS A 11 -12.33 13.33 -18.18
CA LYS A 11 -12.82 11.95 -18.19
C LYS A 11 -12.63 11.30 -19.57
N LYS A 12 -11.39 11.17 -20.04
CA LYS A 12 -11.00 10.33 -21.14
C LYS A 12 -11.05 8.94 -20.54
N GLU A 13 -11.98 8.15 -21.04
CA GLU A 13 -12.18 6.76 -20.68
C GLU A 13 -10.82 6.08 -20.56
N ILE A 14 -10.37 5.87 -19.32
CA ILE A 14 -9.40 4.83 -19.05
C ILE A 14 -10.21 3.57 -19.30
N GLU A 15 -10.23 3.11 -20.55
CA GLU A 15 -10.63 1.75 -20.86
C GLU A 15 -9.79 0.87 -19.95
N THR A 16 -10.41 0.33 -18.92
CA THR A 16 -9.72 -0.54 -17.99
C THR A 16 -9.64 -1.89 -18.70
N VAL A 17 -8.58 -2.08 -19.51
CA VAL A 17 -8.34 -3.30 -20.32
C VAL A 17 -7.89 -4.49 -19.44
N VAL A 18 -8.25 -4.49 -18.15
CA VAL A 18 -7.91 -5.60 -17.26
C VAL A 18 -8.93 -6.70 -17.46
N ASN A 19 -8.49 -7.83 -18.02
CA ASN A 19 -9.32 -9.02 -18.14
C ASN A 19 -9.41 -9.75 -16.80
N LEU A 20 -10.45 -9.44 -16.03
CA LEU A 20 -10.70 -10.06 -14.72
C LEU A 20 -11.06 -11.55 -14.80
N THR A 21 -11.36 -12.11 -15.99
CA THR A 21 -11.62 -13.55 -16.15
C THR A 21 -10.34 -14.39 -16.30
N SER A 22 -9.19 -13.73 -16.47
CA SER A 22 -7.87 -14.39 -16.51
C SER A 22 -7.11 -14.18 -15.21
N LYS A 23 -6.26 -15.14 -14.86
CA LYS A 23 -5.37 -15.05 -13.70
C LYS A 23 -4.47 -13.83 -13.83
N THR A 24 -4.57 -12.90 -12.89
CA THR A 24 -3.90 -11.60 -12.94
C THR A 24 -3.06 -11.36 -11.68
N LEU A 25 -1.88 -10.75 -11.85
CA LEU A 25 -1.10 -10.18 -10.76
C LEU A 25 -1.28 -8.66 -10.78
N PHE A 26 -1.90 -8.12 -9.73
CA PHE A 26 -2.03 -6.69 -9.50
C PHE A 26 -0.83 -6.19 -8.69
N ILE A 27 -0.28 -5.03 -9.06
CA ILE A 27 0.78 -4.36 -8.31
C ILE A 27 0.26 -2.98 -7.93
N TRP A 28 0.30 -2.68 -6.63
CA TRP A 28 -0.22 -1.44 -6.06
C TRP A 28 0.78 -0.88 -5.04
N GLU A 29 1.85 -0.31 -5.56
CA GLU A 29 3.01 0.16 -4.81
C GLU A 29 2.95 1.68 -4.60
N GLY A 30 3.21 2.13 -3.37
CA GLY A 30 3.41 3.54 -3.07
C GLY A 30 2.15 4.41 -3.22
N VAL A 31 0.96 3.84 -3.00
CA VAL A 31 -0.32 4.55 -3.19
C VAL A 31 -1.20 4.58 -1.94
N THR A 32 -1.23 3.51 -1.16
CA THR A 32 -2.24 3.31 -0.09
C THR A 32 -2.31 4.46 0.91
N GLN A 33 -1.18 5.10 1.20
CA GLN A 33 -1.05 6.21 2.14
C GLN A 33 -1.59 7.56 1.64
N TYR A 34 -1.79 7.73 0.32
CA TYR A 34 -2.19 9.00 -0.28
C TYR A 34 -3.70 9.11 -0.52
N ILE A 35 -4.43 8.01 -0.38
CA ILE A 35 -5.85 7.94 -0.71
C ILE A 35 -6.69 7.63 0.53
N SER A 36 -7.97 7.97 0.48
CA SER A 36 -8.87 7.76 1.62
C SER A 36 -9.09 6.26 1.88
N LYS A 37 -9.64 5.95 3.04
CA LYS A 37 -10.04 4.58 3.37
C LYS A 37 -11.00 4.01 2.30
N GLU A 38 -11.97 4.80 1.87
CA GLU A 38 -12.99 4.39 0.90
C GLU A 38 -12.37 4.07 -0.47
N ALA A 39 -11.36 4.83 -0.87
CA ALA A 39 -10.61 4.57 -2.10
C ALA A 39 -9.77 3.30 -1.97
N ASN A 40 -9.09 3.08 -0.83
CA ASN A 40 -8.37 1.83 -0.54
C ASN A 40 -9.32 0.62 -0.60
N ASP A 41 -10.44 0.70 0.10
CA ASP A 41 -11.49 -0.33 0.13
C ASP A 41 -12.02 -0.62 -1.28
N SER A 42 -12.22 0.41 -2.11
CA SER A 42 -12.72 0.27 -3.48
C SER A 42 -11.71 -0.46 -4.39
N THR A 43 -10.42 -0.16 -4.25
CA THR A 43 -9.35 -0.88 -4.97
C THR A 43 -9.33 -2.36 -4.61
N LEU A 44 -9.40 -2.70 -3.32
CA LEU A 44 -9.41 -4.10 -2.88
C LEU A 44 -10.65 -4.86 -3.37
N LYS A 45 -11.83 -4.21 -3.36
CA LYS A 45 -13.08 -4.77 -3.95
C LYS A 45 -12.97 -4.98 -5.45
N TYR A 46 -12.27 -4.11 -6.17
CA TYR A 46 -12.04 -4.28 -7.61
C TYR A 46 -11.14 -5.49 -7.87
N VAL A 47 -10.02 -5.59 -7.16
CA VAL A 47 -9.05 -6.69 -7.26
C VAL A 47 -9.70 -8.04 -6.94
N ALA A 48 -10.58 -8.08 -5.95
CA ALA A 48 -11.31 -9.27 -5.54
C ALA A 48 -12.21 -9.88 -6.63
N GLN A 49 -12.54 -9.12 -7.69
CA GLN A 49 -13.30 -9.62 -8.84
C GLN A 49 -12.42 -10.42 -9.82
N GLY A 50 -11.09 -10.44 -9.62
CA GLY A 50 -10.17 -11.19 -10.46
C GLY A 50 -10.39 -12.69 -10.40
N ALA A 51 -10.02 -13.39 -11.47
CA ALA A 51 -10.20 -14.84 -11.59
C ALA A 51 -9.48 -15.60 -10.47
N PRO A 52 -9.95 -16.80 -10.11
CA PRO A 52 -9.28 -17.65 -9.14
C PRO A 52 -7.78 -17.82 -9.40
N GLY A 53 -6.98 -17.64 -8.35
CA GLY A 53 -5.52 -17.64 -8.44
C GLY A 53 -4.91 -16.28 -8.77
N SER A 54 -5.73 -15.25 -9.01
CA SER A 54 -5.27 -13.86 -9.06
C SER A 54 -4.73 -13.40 -7.71
N LYS A 55 -3.77 -12.49 -7.75
CA LYS A 55 -3.04 -12.00 -6.58
C LYS A 55 -2.81 -10.51 -6.66
N ILE A 56 -2.65 -9.86 -5.52
CA ILE A 56 -2.19 -8.47 -5.41
C ILE A 56 -0.96 -8.40 -4.53
N VAL A 57 0.03 -7.64 -4.97
CA VAL A 57 1.14 -7.16 -4.15
C VAL A 57 0.94 -5.65 -3.95
N PHE A 58 0.97 -5.20 -2.71
CA PHE A 58 0.83 -3.78 -2.40
C PHE A 58 1.71 -3.36 -1.24
N SER A 59 2.13 -2.08 -1.24
CA SER A 59 2.85 -1.50 -0.11
C SER A 59 1.93 -0.63 0.76
N TYR A 60 2.20 -0.59 2.05
CA TYR A 60 1.48 0.25 2.99
C TYR A 60 2.35 0.82 4.09
N ILE A 61 1.96 2.02 4.55
CA ILE A 61 2.58 2.68 5.69
C ILE A 61 1.90 2.24 6.99
N LEU A 62 2.69 2.04 8.04
CA LEU A 62 2.20 1.67 9.35
C LEU A 62 1.19 2.70 9.87
N LYS A 63 0.04 2.21 10.35
CA LYS A 63 -0.96 3.04 11.02
C LYS A 63 -0.38 3.80 12.22
N SER A 64 0.50 3.16 12.98
CA SER A 64 1.19 3.79 14.12
C SER A 64 1.94 5.07 13.72
N PHE A 65 2.61 5.07 12.56
CA PHE A 65 3.31 6.25 12.05
C PHE A 65 2.33 7.37 11.69
N ILE A 66 1.24 7.05 10.97
CA ILE A 66 0.20 8.02 10.59
C ILE A 66 -0.45 8.64 11.84
N ASP A 67 -0.75 7.82 12.84
CA ASP A 67 -1.32 8.25 14.12
C ASP A 67 -0.31 9.01 15.02
N GLY A 68 0.94 9.17 14.59
CA GLY A 68 1.99 9.87 15.35
C GLY A 68 2.54 9.09 16.54
N LYS A 69 2.39 7.77 16.54
CA LYS A 69 2.94 6.85 17.54
C LYS A 69 4.32 6.36 17.09
N ASN A 70 5.18 6.01 18.05
CA ASN A 70 6.52 5.46 17.80
C ASN A 70 7.43 6.35 16.91
N ILE A 71 7.25 7.68 16.98
CA ILE A 71 8.05 8.63 16.20
C ILE A 71 9.38 8.90 16.93
N HIS A 72 10.44 8.22 16.53
CA HIS A 72 11.81 8.50 16.98
C HIS A 72 12.52 9.49 16.04
N ASP A 73 13.71 9.94 16.44
CA ASP A 73 14.42 11.04 15.76
C ASP A 73 14.73 10.76 14.28
N GLY A 74 14.95 9.50 13.91
CA GLY A 74 15.21 9.08 12.52
C GLY A 74 14.06 9.36 11.56
N ILE A 75 12.81 9.33 12.04
CA ILE A 75 11.60 9.50 11.20
C ILE A 75 10.77 10.73 11.57
N LYS A 76 11.17 11.47 12.61
CA LYS A 76 10.47 12.67 13.09
C LYS A 76 10.31 13.75 12.04
N LEU A 77 11.37 14.00 11.26
CA LEU A 77 11.30 14.97 10.16
C LEU A 77 10.32 14.51 9.07
N MET A 78 10.34 13.22 8.72
CA MET A 78 9.41 12.67 7.74
C MET A 78 7.97 12.79 8.21
N TYR A 79 7.68 12.40 9.46
CA TYR A 79 6.35 12.53 10.05
C TYR A 79 5.86 13.99 10.02
N LYS A 80 6.74 14.95 10.36
CA LYS A 80 6.41 16.37 10.29
C LYS A 80 6.01 16.81 8.86
N HIS A 81 6.75 16.36 7.85
CA HIS A 81 6.53 16.78 6.47
C HIS A 81 5.35 16.08 5.79
N MET A 82 5.14 14.80 6.08
CA MET A 82 4.13 13.98 5.43
C MET A 82 2.77 14.02 6.15
N CYS A 83 2.75 14.11 7.49
CA CYS A 83 1.53 13.91 8.28
C CYS A 83 1.05 15.13 9.10
N LYS A 84 1.91 16.12 9.39
CA LYS A 84 1.57 17.26 10.29
C LYS A 84 1.30 18.61 9.63
N LYS A 85 1.26 18.69 8.30
CA LYS A 85 0.91 19.93 7.59
C LYS A 85 -0.61 20.14 7.61
N ASN A 86 -1.07 21.38 7.38
CA ASN A 86 -2.51 21.72 7.26
C ASN A 86 -3.25 20.87 6.22
N ASN A 87 -2.51 20.33 5.24
CA ASN A 87 -2.98 19.32 4.31
C ASN A 87 -1.95 18.17 4.28
N PRO A 88 -2.10 17.12 5.11
CA PRO A 88 -1.17 16.01 5.14
C PRO A 88 -1.16 15.27 3.80
N LEU A 89 0.02 14.85 3.35
CA LEU A 89 0.19 14.03 2.15
C LEU A 89 -0.13 12.57 2.42
N TRP A 90 0.28 12.08 3.59
CA TRP A 90 0.01 10.72 4.02
C TRP A 90 -1.14 10.74 5.03
N ILE A 91 -2.25 10.16 4.62
CA ILE A 91 -3.55 10.29 5.29
C ILE A 91 -4.12 8.95 5.76
N TYR A 92 -3.52 7.84 5.32
CA TYR A 92 -3.98 6.50 5.66
C TYR A 92 -2.81 5.57 5.93
N GLY A 93 -3.03 4.63 6.86
CA GLY A 93 -2.07 3.60 7.22
C GLY A 93 -2.79 2.37 7.75
N LEU A 94 -2.14 1.23 7.64
CA LEU A 94 -2.69 -0.07 8.04
C LEU A 94 -1.90 -0.65 9.20
N ASP A 95 -2.60 -1.39 10.06
CA ASP A 95 -1.98 -2.13 11.16
C ASP A 95 -1.60 -3.54 10.67
N PRO A 96 -0.34 -3.95 10.77
CA PRO A 96 0.09 -5.29 10.39
C PRO A 96 -0.65 -6.39 11.17
N THR A 97 -1.08 -6.13 12.40
CA THR A 97 -1.83 -7.13 13.19
C THR A 97 -3.21 -7.41 12.60
N ASP A 98 -3.77 -6.43 11.90
CA ASP A 98 -5.16 -6.46 11.41
C ASP A 98 -5.21 -6.70 9.89
N ILE A 99 -4.08 -6.77 9.19
CA ILE A 99 -4.03 -6.78 7.72
C ILE A 99 -4.75 -8.00 7.12
N GLY A 100 -4.62 -9.17 7.75
CA GLY A 100 -5.35 -10.37 7.35
C GLY A 100 -6.87 -10.22 7.45
N ASP A 101 -7.34 -9.66 8.57
CA ASP A 101 -8.76 -9.42 8.81
C ASP A 101 -9.29 -8.31 7.91
N TYR A 102 -8.52 -7.26 7.68
CA TYR A 102 -8.85 -6.19 6.74
C TYR A 102 -9.05 -6.73 5.33
N LEU A 103 -8.12 -7.54 4.82
CA LEU A 103 -8.20 -8.17 3.50
C LEU A 103 -9.39 -9.15 3.39
N SER A 104 -9.68 -9.89 4.46
CA SER A 104 -10.76 -10.89 4.45
C SER A 104 -12.14 -10.29 4.18
N LYS A 105 -12.37 -9.03 4.58
CA LYS A 105 -13.61 -8.27 4.32
C LYS A 105 -13.87 -8.05 2.82
N TYR A 106 -12.86 -8.21 1.98
CA TYR A 106 -12.94 -8.05 0.53
C TYR A 106 -12.70 -9.37 -0.22
N SER A 107 -12.90 -10.52 0.43
CA SER A 107 -12.63 -11.84 -0.18
C SER A 107 -11.17 -12.00 -0.64
N LEU A 108 -10.23 -11.41 0.09
CA LEU A 108 -8.80 -11.61 -0.11
C LEU A 108 -8.20 -12.39 1.06
N SER A 109 -7.23 -13.27 0.78
CA SER A 109 -6.42 -13.97 1.77
C SER A 109 -5.02 -13.39 1.79
N LEU A 110 -4.54 -12.95 2.94
CA LEU A 110 -3.13 -12.65 3.13
C LEU A 110 -2.30 -13.92 2.89
N ILE A 111 -1.27 -13.81 2.08
CA ILE A 111 -0.29 -14.87 1.80
C ILE A 111 1.03 -14.54 2.49
N GLU A 112 1.46 -13.28 2.41
CA GLU A 112 2.71 -12.81 3.01
C GLU A 112 2.58 -11.33 3.37
N ASP A 113 3.22 -10.92 4.46
CA ASP A 113 3.37 -9.52 4.87
C ASP A 113 4.76 -9.35 5.46
N ILE A 114 5.61 -8.58 4.78
CA ILE A 114 7.03 -8.41 5.14
C ILE A 114 7.33 -6.94 5.43
N GLY A 115 8.16 -6.69 6.44
CA GLY A 115 8.66 -5.38 6.78
C GLY A 115 10.15 -5.21 6.44
N SER A 116 10.71 -4.12 6.95
CA SER A 116 12.09 -3.75 6.68
C SER A 116 13.11 -4.81 7.10
N GLU A 117 12.90 -5.49 8.23
CA GLU A 117 13.80 -6.54 8.71
C GLU A 117 13.85 -7.73 7.73
N GLU A 118 12.68 -8.22 7.29
CA GLU A 118 12.62 -9.33 6.36
C GLU A 118 13.15 -8.94 4.97
N VAL A 119 12.88 -7.71 4.51
CA VAL A 119 13.44 -7.20 3.25
C VAL A 119 14.97 -7.08 3.31
N GLN A 120 15.49 -6.57 4.43
CA GLN A 120 16.93 -6.43 4.65
C GLN A 120 17.62 -7.80 4.60
N GLU A 121 17.05 -8.79 5.31
CA GLU A 121 17.61 -10.12 5.42
C GLU A 121 17.58 -10.87 4.07
N ARG A 122 16.44 -10.83 3.38
CA ARG A 122 16.21 -11.66 2.19
C ARG A 122 16.77 -11.07 0.91
N TYR A 123 16.82 -9.75 0.79
CA TYR A 123 17.13 -9.09 -0.48
C TYR A 123 18.33 -8.14 -0.40
N MET A 124 18.41 -7.28 0.63
CA MET A 124 19.47 -6.26 0.66
C MET A 124 20.86 -6.83 0.91
N LYS A 125 20.98 -7.89 1.73
CA LYS A 125 22.24 -8.62 1.91
C LYS A 125 22.78 -9.23 0.61
N LEU A 126 21.91 -9.57 -0.35
CA LEU A 126 22.31 -10.21 -1.60
C LEU A 126 22.90 -9.23 -2.62
N VAL A 127 22.49 -7.97 -2.57
CA VAL A 127 22.86 -6.98 -3.59
C VAL A 127 24.08 -6.14 -3.23
N ASN A 128 24.65 -6.31 -2.03
CA ASN A 128 25.77 -5.51 -1.48
C ASN A 128 25.60 -3.99 -1.72
N LEU A 129 24.35 -3.54 -1.69
CA LEU A 129 23.97 -2.13 -1.76
C LEU A 129 23.66 -1.69 -0.33
N ASP A 130 24.32 -0.63 0.13
CA ASP A 130 24.06 0.00 1.44
C ASP A 130 22.78 0.86 1.38
N LEU A 131 21.69 0.26 0.93
CA LEU A 131 20.38 0.89 0.85
C LEU A 131 19.61 0.63 2.14
N LYS A 132 19.16 1.70 2.78
CA LYS A 132 18.29 1.63 3.94
C LYS A 132 16.87 1.32 3.50
N VAL A 133 16.27 0.30 4.08
CA VAL A 133 14.85 -0.02 3.91
C VAL A 133 14.03 0.88 4.83
N PHE A 134 12.91 1.39 4.34
CA PHE A 134 12.00 2.20 5.14
C PHE A 134 11.32 1.34 6.22
N GLU A 135 11.60 1.61 7.48
CA GLU A 135 11.08 0.82 8.62
C GLU A 135 9.57 0.93 8.82
N ILE A 136 8.97 1.99 8.28
CA ILE A 136 7.54 2.30 8.38
C ILE A 136 6.71 1.80 7.20
N GLU A 137 7.34 1.19 6.20
CA GLU A 137 6.68 0.61 5.04
C GLU A 137 6.73 -0.91 5.10
N ARG A 138 5.62 -1.54 4.70
CA ARG A 138 5.49 -2.99 4.59
C ARG A 138 4.93 -3.36 3.23
N ILE A 139 5.20 -4.60 2.80
CA ILE A 139 4.73 -5.15 1.53
C ILE A 139 3.89 -6.38 1.83
N ALA A 140 2.64 -6.36 1.36
CA ALA A 140 1.71 -7.47 1.50
C ALA A 140 1.41 -8.13 0.15
N LEU A 141 1.41 -9.46 0.14
CA LEU A 141 0.90 -10.30 -0.92
C LEU A 141 -0.42 -10.93 -0.48
N ALA A 142 -1.46 -10.77 -1.28
CA ALA A 142 -2.76 -11.38 -1.04
C ALA A 142 -3.31 -12.09 -2.29
N GLY A 143 -4.17 -13.08 -2.09
CA GLY A 143 -4.84 -13.83 -3.16
C GLY A 143 -6.36 -13.70 -3.10
N VAL A 144 -7.03 -13.81 -4.23
CA VAL A 144 -8.50 -13.83 -4.30
C VAL A 144 -9.04 -15.15 -3.71
N LYS A 145 -9.84 -15.05 -2.64
CA LYS A 145 -10.60 -16.17 -2.05
C LYS A 145 -11.84 -16.45 -2.88
N ARG A 146 -12.24 -17.71 -2.95
CA ARG A 146 -13.58 -18.11 -3.39
C ARG A 146 -14.49 -18.20 -2.18
#